data_AF-A0A1G0NV24-F1
#
_entry.id   AF-A0A1G0NV24-F1
#
_cell.length_a   1.000
_cell.length_b   1.000
_cell.length_c   1.000
_cell.angle_alpha   90.00
_cell.angle_beta   90.00
_cell.angle_gamma   90.00
#
_symmetry.space_group_name_H-M   'P 1'
#
loop_
_entity.id
_entity.type
_entity.pdbx_description
1 polymer ?
#
loop_
_entity_poly.entity_id
_entity_poly.type
_entity_poly.pdbx_seq_one_letter_code
_entity_poly.pdbx_strand_id
1 'polypeptide(L)'
;MVKSEPWYIHAGLYTIIVVLIIVLIKVAIIDPKEVVNEDKFNRKESRLRMQNLKEAEILYQKKFGKFSGDINTLVDFIKNDPMIDSVMAAVDSVSKKSSNPFISLSSGEFVPDSLYKTPKSQQRYIVEIDTSLSVDTVVNRTGKILRVDSTIVIGGRYYIEDPDGYGTVGSLDNDALKNTASWE
;
A
#
# COMPACT_ATOMS: atom_id res chain seq x y z
N MET A 1 71.39 21.45 18.36
CA MET A 1 71.01 20.56 17.24
C MET A 1 69.63 20.00 17.54
N VAL A 2 68.60 20.46 16.83
CA VAL A 2 67.24 19.92 16.97
C VAL A 2 67.20 18.62 16.16
N LYS A 3 66.98 17.49 16.83
CA LYS A 3 66.82 16.17 16.19
C LYS A 3 65.56 16.25 15.31
N SER A 4 65.72 16.05 14.00
CA SER A 4 64.57 15.89 13.09
C SER A 4 63.74 14.71 13.57
N GLU A 5 62.44 14.94 13.75
CA GLU A 5 61.52 13.87 14.12
C GLU A 5 61.53 12.78 13.04
N PRO A 6 61.50 11.50 13.44
CA PRO A 6 61.52 10.42 12.46
C PRO A 6 60.27 10.42 11.57
N TRP A 7 60.49 10.39 10.25
CA TRP A 7 59.45 10.44 9.22
C TRP A 7 58.33 9.40 9.37
N TYR A 8 58.63 8.24 9.97
CA TYR A 8 57.66 7.16 10.20
C TYR A 8 56.57 7.52 11.22
N ILE A 9 56.83 8.45 12.14
CA ILE A 9 55.84 8.95 13.11
C ILE A 9 54.78 9.78 12.38
N HIS A 10 55.20 10.66 11.46
CA HIS A 10 54.28 11.43 10.63
C HIS A 10 53.50 10.53 9.67
N ALA A 11 54.16 9.52 9.08
CA ALA A 11 53.49 8.55 8.21
C ALA A 11 52.38 7.80 8.95
N GLY A 12 52.66 7.27 10.15
CA GLY A 12 51.66 6.59 10.99
C GLY A 12 50.51 7.50 11.39
N LEU A 13 50.80 8.75 11.78
CA LEU A 13 49.79 9.75 12.11
C LEU A 13 48.89 10.07 10.90
N TYR A 14 49.47 10.28 9.72
CA TYR A 14 48.68 10.53 8.50
C TYR A 14 47.82 9.32 8.12
N THR A 15 48.31 8.09 8.28
CA THR A 15 47.51 6.89 8.06
C THR A 15 46.30 6.85 9.00
N ILE A 16 46.49 7.14 10.29
CA ILE A 16 45.39 7.18 11.27
C ILE A 16 44.37 8.28 10.91
N ILE A 17 44.85 9.48 10.53
CA ILE A 17 43.99 10.59 10.10
C ILE A 17 43.14 10.19 8.89
N VAL A 18 43.73 9.54 7.88
CA VAL A 18 43.00 9.08 6.69
C VAL A 18 41.93 8.05 7.05
N VAL A 19 42.25 7.07 7.92
CA VAL A 19 41.27 6.07 8.39
C VAL A 19 40.11 6.74 9.14
N LEU A 20 40.42 7.69 10.04
CA LEU A 20 39.40 8.42 10.77
C LEU A 20 38.50 9.26 9.86
N ILE A 21 39.06 9.91 8.83
CA ILE A 21 38.28 10.66 7.84
C ILE A 21 37.29 9.73 7.12
N ILE A 22 37.72 8.53 6.71
CA ILE A 22 36.84 7.56 6.04
C ILE A 22 35.70 7.11 6.97
N VAL A 23 36.01 6.80 8.24
CA VAL A 23 34.99 6.41 9.24
C VAL A 23 33.99 7.54 9.49
N LEU A 24 34.48 8.78 9.63
CA LEU A 24 33.62 9.95 9.84
C LEU A 24 32.70 10.20 8.64
N ILE A 25 33.20 10.10 7.41
CA ILE A 25 32.36 10.23 6.21
C ILE A 25 31.29 9.15 6.17
N LYS A 26 31.63 7.90 6.51
CA LYS A 26 30.67 6.80 6.52
C LYS A 26 29.52 7.04 7.50
N VAL A 27 29.84 7.29 8.76
CA VAL A 27 28.83 7.46 9.82
C VAL A 27 28.05 8.76 9.68
N ALA A 28 28.70 9.85 9.25
CA ALA A 28 28.03 11.16 9.17
C ALA A 28 27.19 11.33 7.89
N ILE A 29 27.55 10.66 6.79
CA ILE A 29 26.96 10.95 5.47
C ILE A 29 26.37 9.70 4.81
N ILE A 30 27.08 8.58 4.78
CA ILE A 30 26.66 7.41 4.00
C ILE A 30 25.51 6.68 4.70
N ASP A 31 25.71 6.26 5.95
CA ASP A 31 24.72 5.47 6.67
C ASP A 31 23.37 6.22 6.81
N PRO A 32 23.32 7.53 7.15
CA PRO A 32 22.06 8.27 7.22
C PRO A 32 21.36 8.40 5.85
N LYS A 33 22.14 8.53 4.76
CA LYS A 33 21.56 8.63 3.42
C LYS A 33 20.95 7.31 2.97
N GLU A 34 21.62 6.19 3.25
CA GLU A 34 21.11 4.85 2.92
C GLU A 34 19.77 4.59 3.61
N VAL A 35 19.68 4.85 4.93
CA VAL A 35 18.44 4.67 5.70
C VAL A 35 17.30 5.55 5.15
N VAL A 36 17.58 6.82 4.85
CA VAL A 36 16.57 7.74 4.29
C VAL A 36 16.13 7.31 2.89
N ASN A 37 17.04 6.80 2.07
CA ASN A 37 16.72 6.34 0.72
C ASN A 37 15.89 5.06 0.75
N GLU A 38 16.21 4.13 1.65
CA GLU A 38 15.45 2.90 1.87
C GLU A 38 14.04 3.22 2.36
N ASP A 39 13.88 4.12 3.34
CA ASP A 39 12.56 4.52 3.83
C ASP A 39 11.73 5.24 2.75
N LYS A 40 12.36 6.08 1.92
CA LYS A 40 11.70 6.71 0.77
C LYS A 40 11.25 5.67 -0.26
N PHE A 41 12.10 4.69 -0.56
CA PHE A 41 11.80 3.60 -1.46
C PHE A 41 10.61 2.78 -0.93
N ASN A 42 10.69 2.30 0.31
CA ASN A 42 9.64 1.51 0.96
C ASN A 42 8.31 2.26 1.02
N ARG A 43 8.33 3.55 1.40
CA ARG A 43 7.14 4.40 1.39
C ARG A 43 6.52 4.51 0.01
N LYS A 44 7.33 4.75 -1.02
CA LYS A 44 6.87 4.89 -2.41
C LYS A 44 6.28 3.57 -2.91
N GLU A 45 7.02 2.48 -2.73
CA GLU A 45 6.63 1.13 -3.13
C GLU A 45 5.31 0.72 -2.45
N SER A 46 5.18 0.96 -1.15
CA SER A 46 3.96 0.61 -0.41
C SER A 46 2.75 1.40 -0.91
N ARG A 47 2.91 2.69 -1.17
CA ARG A 47 1.84 3.53 -1.74
C ARG A 47 1.41 3.08 -3.13
N LEU A 48 2.34 2.64 -3.97
CA LEU A 48 2.04 2.08 -5.29
C LEU A 48 1.26 0.77 -5.17
N ARG A 49 1.64 -0.12 -4.25
CA ARG A 49 0.90 -1.35 -3.96
C ARG A 49 -0.50 -1.06 -3.43
N MET A 50 -0.64 -0.10 -2.51
CA MET A 50 -1.94 0.34 -2.01
C MET A 50 -2.81 1.00 -3.09
N GLN A 51 -2.23 1.75 -4.03
CA GLN A 51 -2.97 2.25 -5.19
C GLN A 51 -3.49 1.11 -6.07
N ASN A 52 -2.68 0.08 -6.30
CA ASN A 52 -3.12 -1.09 -7.05
C ASN A 52 -4.21 -1.88 -6.29
N LEU A 53 -4.12 -1.97 -4.95
CA LEU A 53 -5.19 -2.55 -4.13
C LEU A 53 -6.48 -1.72 -4.20
N LYS A 54 -6.39 -0.39 -4.18
CA LYS A 54 -7.52 0.53 -4.39
C LYS A 54 -8.22 0.26 -5.71
N GLU A 55 -7.46 0.18 -6.80
CA GLU A 55 -8.03 -0.09 -8.13
C GLU A 55 -8.64 -1.49 -8.20
N ALA A 56 -8.02 -2.48 -7.55
CA ALA A 56 -8.58 -3.83 -7.44
C ALA A 56 -9.94 -3.83 -6.72
N GLU A 57 -10.07 -3.11 -5.60
CA GLU A 57 -11.32 -2.95 -4.87
C GLU A 57 -12.41 -2.28 -5.71
N ILE A 58 -12.06 -1.21 -6.44
CA ILE A 58 -13.00 -0.51 -7.32
C ILE A 58 -13.51 -1.46 -8.42
N LEU A 59 -12.62 -2.27 -9.02
CA LEU A 59 -13.00 -3.25 -10.04
C LEU A 59 -13.84 -4.40 -9.45
N TYR A 60 -13.48 -4.87 -8.26
CA TYR A 60 -14.22 -5.90 -7.54
C TYR A 60 -15.64 -5.43 -7.21
N GLN A 61 -15.78 -4.19 -6.71
CA GLN A 61 -17.08 -3.57 -6.47
C GLN A 61 -17.89 -3.42 -7.75
N LYS A 62 -17.29 -3.02 -8.87
CA LYS A 62 -17.99 -2.92 -10.16
C LYS A 62 -18.57 -4.26 -10.62
N LYS A 63 -17.90 -5.37 -10.32
CA LYS A 63 -18.34 -6.71 -10.70
C LYS A 63 -19.37 -7.31 -9.74
N PHE A 64 -19.11 -7.23 -8.43
CA PHE A 64 -19.87 -7.95 -7.41
C PHE A 64 -20.83 -7.05 -6.60
N GLY A 65 -20.77 -5.73 -6.80
CA GLY A 65 -21.60 -4.76 -6.08
C GLY A 65 -21.18 -4.50 -4.63
N LYS A 66 -20.07 -5.09 -4.18
CA LYS A 66 -19.52 -4.97 -2.81
C LYS A 66 -17.99 -5.00 -2.84
N PHE A 67 -17.36 -4.48 -1.80
CA PHE A 67 -15.91 -4.56 -1.58
C PHE A 67 -15.47 -5.90 -0.96
N SER A 68 -14.18 -6.21 -1.08
CA SER A 68 -13.57 -7.39 -0.45
C SER A 68 -13.00 -7.04 0.92
N GLY A 69 -13.14 -7.95 1.88
CA GLY A 69 -12.46 -7.84 3.18
C GLY A 69 -11.17 -8.64 3.27
N ASP A 70 -10.75 -9.30 2.17
CA ASP A 70 -9.58 -10.17 2.16
C ASP A 70 -8.71 -9.93 0.92
N ILE A 71 -7.41 -9.79 1.18
CA ILE A 71 -6.37 -9.62 0.15
C ILE A 71 -6.26 -10.86 -0.72
N ASN A 72 -6.39 -12.08 -0.17
CA ASN A 72 -6.27 -13.28 -1.00
C ASN A 72 -7.37 -13.29 -2.07
N THR A 73 -8.59 -12.92 -1.67
CA THR A 73 -9.72 -12.79 -2.61
C THR A 73 -9.44 -11.74 -3.70
N LEU A 74 -8.87 -10.59 -3.34
CA LEU A 74 -8.50 -9.56 -4.33
C LEU A 74 -7.40 -10.02 -5.27
N VAL A 75 -6.35 -10.64 -4.75
CA VAL A 75 -5.22 -11.09 -5.56
C VAL A 75 -5.65 -12.23 -6.49
N ASP A 76 -6.46 -13.16 -5.99
CA ASP A 76 -7.03 -14.23 -6.81
C ASP A 76 -7.95 -13.67 -7.91
N PHE A 77 -8.70 -12.61 -7.61
CA PHE A 77 -9.50 -11.88 -8.59
C PHE A 77 -8.63 -11.22 -9.67
N ILE A 78 -7.54 -10.54 -9.29
CA ILE A 78 -6.62 -9.92 -10.26
C ILE A 78 -5.99 -10.97 -11.17
N LYS A 79 -5.64 -12.15 -10.63
CA LYS A 79 -4.91 -13.18 -11.37
C LYS A 79 -5.77 -14.04 -12.29
N ASN A 80 -6.99 -14.36 -11.86
CA ASN A 80 -7.76 -15.44 -12.49
C ASN A 80 -9.03 -14.93 -13.19
N ASP A 81 -9.41 -13.67 -12.99
CA ASP A 81 -10.69 -13.18 -13.49
C ASP A 81 -10.59 -12.66 -14.94
N PRO A 82 -11.38 -13.20 -15.88
CA PRO A 82 -11.33 -12.77 -17.28
C PRO A 82 -11.76 -11.31 -17.49
N MET A 83 -12.49 -10.72 -16.53
CA MET A 83 -12.82 -9.30 -16.58
C MET A 83 -11.54 -8.46 -16.46
N ILE A 84 -10.61 -8.84 -15.59
CA ILE A 84 -9.36 -8.13 -15.38
C ILE A 84 -8.48 -8.21 -16.61
N ASP A 85 -8.37 -9.39 -17.23
CA ASP A 85 -7.64 -9.56 -18.50
C ASP A 85 -8.18 -8.61 -19.58
N SER A 86 -9.51 -8.48 -19.68
CA SER A 86 -10.15 -7.59 -20.63
C SER A 86 -9.88 -6.11 -20.34
N VAL A 87 -9.84 -5.72 -19.07
CA VAL A 87 -9.56 -4.34 -18.64
C VAL A 87 -8.08 -3.99 -18.84
N MET A 88 -7.17 -4.92 -18.55
CA MET A 88 -5.73 -4.72 -18.75
C MET A 88 -5.36 -4.64 -20.23
N ALA A 89 -6.04 -5.41 -21.08
CA ALA A 89 -5.86 -5.38 -22.53
C ALA A 89 -6.64 -4.25 -23.23
N ALA A 90 -7.59 -3.61 -22.53
CA ALA A 90 -8.41 -2.56 -23.11
C ALA A 90 -7.56 -1.36 -23.52
N VAL A 91 -7.87 -0.82 -24.69
CA VAL A 91 -7.30 0.42 -25.22
C VAL A 91 -8.44 1.41 -25.38
N ASP A 92 -8.28 2.60 -24.84
CA ASP A 92 -9.25 3.66 -24.98
C ASP A 92 -9.38 4.05 -26.46
N SER A 93 -10.61 3.96 -26.99
CA SER A 93 -10.89 4.23 -28.40
C SER A 93 -10.61 5.68 -28.79
N VAL A 94 -10.70 6.61 -27.83
CA VAL A 94 -10.49 8.04 -28.06
C VAL A 94 -9.01 8.39 -27.99
N SER A 95 -8.33 8.05 -26.89
CA SER A 95 -6.92 8.41 -26.69
C SER A 95 -5.92 7.42 -27.30
N LYS A 96 -6.37 6.23 -27.72
CA LYS A 96 -5.54 5.10 -28.17
C LYS A 96 -4.48 4.67 -27.16
N LYS A 97 -4.65 5.01 -25.88
CA LYS A 97 -3.76 4.61 -24.78
C LYS A 97 -4.30 3.37 -24.09
N SER A 98 -3.41 2.62 -23.45
CA SER A 98 -3.83 1.52 -22.58
C SER A 98 -4.71 2.05 -21.46
N SER A 99 -5.82 1.36 -21.22
CA SER A 99 -6.77 1.63 -20.14
C SER A 99 -6.45 0.83 -18.88
N ASN A 100 -5.26 0.23 -18.80
CA ASN A 100 -4.85 -0.56 -17.64
C ASN A 100 -4.82 0.33 -16.38
N PRO A 101 -5.65 0.04 -15.36
CA PRO A 101 -5.70 0.83 -14.14
C PRO A 101 -4.52 0.57 -13.20
N PHE A 102 -3.79 -0.54 -13.37
CA PHE A 102 -2.67 -0.91 -12.50
C PHE A 102 -1.39 -0.16 -12.85
N ILE A 103 -0.74 0.37 -11.82
CA ILE A 103 0.47 1.17 -11.91
C ILE A 103 1.68 0.27 -11.66
N SER A 104 2.75 0.49 -12.42
CA SER A 104 4.04 -0.20 -12.22
C SER A 104 4.64 0.13 -10.86
N LEU A 105 5.32 -0.85 -10.27
CA LEU A 105 5.97 -0.73 -8.98
C LEU A 105 7.30 0.02 -9.11
N SER A 106 7.83 0.50 -7.99
CA SER A 106 9.16 1.10 -7.98
C SER A 106 10.26 0.05 -8.15
N SER A 107 9.97 -1.22 -7.85
CA SER A 107 10.84 -2.36 -8.13
C SER A 107 10.76 -2.87 -9.58
N GLY A 108 9.79 -2.42 -10.39
CA GLY A 108 9.61 -2.87 -11.77
C GLY A 108 8.15 -3.04 -12.19
N GLU A 109 7.86 -4.09 -12.94
CA GLU A 109 6.49 -4.38 -13.39
C GLU A 109 5.57 -4.77 -12.23
N PHE A 110 4.27 -4.55 -12.42
CA PHE A 110 3.26 -4.93 -11.44
C PHE A 110 3.10 -6.45 -11.42
N VAL A 111 3.31 -7.04 -10.24
CA VAL A 111 3.08 -8.46 -9.97
C VAL A 111 2.01 -8.58 -8.89
N PRO A 112 0.88 -9.27 -9.11
CA PRO A 112 -0.21 -9.35 -8.13
C PRO A 112 0.23 -9.90 -6.76
N ASP A 113 1.21 -10.82 -6.74
CA ASP A 113 1.75 -11.38 -5.48
C ASP A 113 2.46 -10.36 -4.59
N SER A 114 2.93 -9.24 -5.17
CA SER A 114 3.55 -8.16 -4.39
C SER A 114 2.56 -7.49 -3.45
N LEU A 115 1.25 -7.58 -3.71
CA LEU A 115 0.20 -6.94 -2.93
C LEU A 115 -0.05 -7.63 -1.58
N TYR A 116 0.48 -8.83 -1.37
CA TYR A 116 0.31 -9.53 -0.11
C TYR A 116 1.07 -8.90 1.04
N LYS A 117 2.22 -8.27 0.77
CA LYS A 117 3.17 -7.91 1.81
C LYS A 117 3.70 -6.49 1.62
N THR A 118 3.97 -5.83 2.74
CA THR A 118 4.66 -4.55 2.76
C THR A 118 6.13 -4.71 2.38
N PRO A 119 6.75 -3.71 1.74
CA PRO A 119 8.15 -3.81 1.34
C PRO A 119 9.11 -3.83 2.53
N LYS A 120 8.80 -3.12 3.62
CA LYS A 120 9.69 -2.95 4.79
C LYS A 120 9.60 -4.12 5.78
N SER A 121 8.45 -4.34 6.41
CA SER A 121 8.31 -5.39 7.42
C SER A 121 7.86 -6.75 6.87
N GLN A 122 7.47 -6.82 5.59
CA GLN A 122 6.90 -8.03 4.96
C GLN A 122 5.61 -8.51 5.65
N GLN A 123 4.95 -7.62 6.38
CA GLN A 123 3.64 -7.86 6.99
C GLN A 123 2.54 -7.72 5.94
N ARG A 124 1.38 -8.32 6.21
CA ARG A 124 0.23 -8.19 5.31
C ARG A 124 -0.43 -6.83 5.50
N TYR A 125 -0.93 -6.25 4.41
CA TYR A 125 -1.82 -5.11 4.52
C TYR A 125 -3.08 -5.49 5.30
N ILE A 126 -3.63 -4.52 6.02
CA ILE A 126 -4.89 -4.70 6.74
C ILE A 126 -5.99 -4.25 5.79
N VAL A 127 -6.97 -5.10 5.55
CA VAL A 127 -8.16 -4.79 4.74
C VAL A 127 -9.38 -5.05 5.59
N GLU A 128 -10.23 -4.04 5.73
CA GLU A 128 -11.46 -4.07 6.52
C GLU A 128 -12.63 -3.62 5.67
N ILE A 129 -13.81 -4.14 5.99
CA ILE A 129 -15.07 -3.79 5.33
C ILE A 129 -16.14 -3.47 6.36
N ASP A 130 -17.09 -2.64 5.97
CA ASP A 130 -18.24 -2.35 6.81
C ASP A 130 -19.27 -3.48 6.78
N THR A 131 -20.09 -3.53 7.84
CA THR A 131 -21.27 -4.38 7.93
C THR A 131 -22.41 -3.54 8.49
N SER A 132 -23.49 -3.41 7.73
CA SER A 132 -24.70 -2.69 8.14
C SER A 132 -25.88 -3.66 8.25
N LEU A 133 -26.68 -3.47 9.29
CA LEU A 133 -27.87 -4.27 9.59
C LEU A 133 -29.09 -3.35 9.56
N SER A 134 -30.03 -3.61 8.65
CA SER A 134 -31.35 -2.98 8.69
C SER A 134 -32.38 -3.97 9.24
N VAL A 135 -33.20 -3.52 10.17
CA VAL A 135 -34.24 -4.34 10.81
C VAL A 135 -35.59 -3.66 10.59
N ASP A 136 -36.44 -4.32 9.82
CA ASP A 136 -37.79 -3.87 9.53
C ASP A 136 -38.81 -4.74 10.26
N THR A 137 -39.73 -4.11 10.98
CA THR A 137 -40.83 -4.81 11.65
C THR A 137 -42.12 -4.62 10.87
N VAL A 138 -42.79 -5.70 10.48
CA VAL A 138 -44.13 -5.66 9.90
C VAL A 138 -45.15 -5.69 11.04
N VAL A 139 -46.03 -4.70 11.09
CA VAL A 139 -46.99 -4.49 12.18
C VAL A 139 -48.42 -4.56 11.66
N ASN A 140 -49.33 -5.21 12.41
CA ASN A 140 -50.76 -5.24 12.08
C ASN A 140 -51.44 -3.88 12.41
N ARG A 141 -52.66 -3.65 11.91
CA ARG A 141 -53.51 -2.47 12.21
C ARG A 141 -53.73 -2.22 13.72
N THR A 142 -53.59 -3.24 14.55
CA THR A 142 -53.71 -3.17 16.02
C THR A 142 -52.40 -2.91 16.74
N GLY A 143 -51.30 -2.67 16.02
CA GLY A 143 -49.97 -2.41 16.60
C GLY A 143 -49.21 -3.66 17.04
N LYS A 144 -49.73 -4.86 16.80
CA LYS A 144 -49.04 -6.12 17.10
C LYS A 144 -48.02 -6.45 16.00
N ILE A 145 -46.77 -6.71 16.40
CA ILE A 145 -45.69 -7.13 15.49
C ILE A 145 -46.03 -8.52 14.94
N LEU A 146 -46.00 -8.65 13.61
CA LEU A 146 -46.27 -9.90 12.89
C LEU A 146 -44.97 -10.61 12.50
N ARG A 147 -43.99 -9.86 12.01
CA ARG A 147 -42.69 -10.38 11.56
C ARG A 147 -41.61 -9.32 11.74
N VAL A 148 -40.39 -9.77 12.00
CA VAL A 148 -39.18 -8.95 11.98
C VAL A 148 -38.32 -9.48 10.84
N ASP A 149 -38.05 -8.63 9.86
CA ASP A 149 -37.18 -8.91 8.71
C ASP A 149 -35.85 -8.18 8.92
N SER A 150 -34.74 -8.90 8.77
CA SER A 150 -33.39 -8.32 8.90
C SER A 150 -32.64 -8.45 7.57
N THR A 151 -32.11 -7.34 7.06
CA THR A 151 -31.22 -7.33 5.89
C THR A 151 -29.82 -6.95 6.34
N ILE A 152 -28.83 -7.82 6.05
CA ILE A 152 -27.42 -7.57 6.33
C ILE A 152 -26.74 -7.18 5.02
N VAL A 153 -26.15 -5.99 4.95
CA VAL A 153 -25.35 -5.52 3.82
C VAL A 153 -23.89 -5.45 4.27
N ILE A 154 -23.02 -6.21 3.61
CA ILE A 154 -21.60 -6.33 3.92
C ILE A 154 -20.79 -5.76 2.74
N GLY A 155 -19.80 -4.91 3.02
CA GLY A 155 -18.88 -4.39 2.01
C GLY A 155 -19.45 -3.25 1.17
N GLY A 156 -20.24 -2.37 1.79
CA GLY A 156 -20.59 -1.06 1.22
C GLY A 156 -19.40 -0.08 1.20
N ARG A 157 -18.46 -0.23 2.14
CA ARG A 157 -17.23 0.53 2.32
C ARG A 157 -16.07 -0.39 2.66
N TYR A 158 -14.86 0.10 2.43
CA TYR A 158 -13.63 -0.60 2.77
C TYR A 158 -12.59 0.37 3.33
N TYR A 159 -11.60 -0.21 3.99
CA TYR A 159 -10.45 0.47 4.52
C TYR A 159 -9.22 -0.40 4.34
N ILE A 160 -8.14 0.20 3.84
CA ILE A 160 -6.84 -0.45 3.67
C ILE A 160 -5.82 0.34 4.48
N GLU A 161 -5.05 -0.36 5.30
CA GLU A 161 -3.97 0.22 6.08
C GLU A 161 -2.65 -0.52 5.84
N ASP A 162 -1.59 0.26 5.72
CA ASP A 162 -0.23 -0.23 5.76
C ASP A 162 0.25 -0.34 7.22
N PRO A 163 0.56 -1.56 7.72
CA PRO A 163 1.06 -1.74 9.08
C PRO A 163 2.40 -1.05 9.35
N ASP A 164 3.16 -0.70 8.31
CA ASP A 164 4.41 0.06 8.44
C ASP A 164 4.18 1.59 8.57
N GLY A 165 2.92 2.04 8.52
CA GLY A 165 2.53 3.43 8.72
C GLY A 165 2.80 4.36 7.52
N TYR A 166 2.93 3.83 6.30
CA TYR A 166 3.15 4.66 5.11
C TYR A 166 1.89 5.26 4.50
N GLY A 167 0.72 4.88 5.01
CA GLY A 167 -0.57 5.50 4.72
C GLY A 167 -1.74 4.52 4.81
N THR A 168 -2.92 5.07 4.56
CA THR A 168 -4.21 4.38 4.50
C THR A 168 -4.97 4.77 3.24
N VAL A 169 -5.92 3.92 2.82
CA VAL A 169 -6.85 4.16 1.71
C VAL A 169 -8.26 3.82 2.17
N GLY A 170 -9.22 4.69 1.84
CA GLY A 170 -10.62 4.46 2.14
C GLY A 170 -11.02 4.88 3.57
N SER A 171 -12.28 4.61 3.90
CA SER A 171 -12.86 4.93 5.20
C SER A 171 -14.13 4.10 5.40
N LEU A 172 -14.29 3.56 6.62
CA LEU A 172 -15.51 2.84 7.02
C LEU A 172 -16.65 3.79 7.41
N ASP A 173 -16.33 5.03 7.79
CA ASP A 173 -17.30 5.97 8.35
C ASP A 173 -17.83 6.98 7.33
N ASN A 174 -17.03 7.32 6.30
CA ASN A 174 -17.35 8.40 5.37
C ASN A 174 -17.34 7.95 3.90
N ASP A 175 -18.51 7.98 3.26
CA ASP A 175 -18.69 7.63 1.84
C ASP A 175 -17.88 8.52 0.88
N ALA A 176 -17.62 9.78 1.25
CA ALA A 176 -16.85 10.69 0.41
C ALA A 176 -15.36 10.31 0.34
N LEU A 177 -14.86 9.61 1.36
CA LEU A 177 -13.44 9.25 1.49
C LEU A 177 -13.18 7.78 1.13
N LYS A 178 -14.19 7.04 0.67
CA LYS A 178 -14.11 5.59 0.43
C LYS A 178 -13.02 5.14 -0.54
N ASN A 179 -12.58 6.00 -1.46
CA ASN A 179 -11.52 5.72 -2.44
C ASN A 179 -10.37 6.74 -2.35
N THR A 180 -10.30 7.49 -1.25
CA THR A 180 -9.28 8.52 -1.06
C THR A 180 -8.05 7.91 -0.40
N ALA A 181 -6.88 8.15 -0.96
CA ALA A 181 -5.63 7.80 -0.31
C ALA A 181 -5.20 8.93 0.63
N SER A 182 -4.71 8.59 1.82
CA SER A 182 -4.25 9.55 2.84
C SER A 182 -3.09 10.47 2.41
N TRP A 183 -2.43 10.18 1.29
CA TRP A 183 -1.28 10.93 0.76
C TRP A 183 -1.57 11.66 -0.55
N GLU A 184 -2.81 11.59 -1.05
CA GLU A 184 -3.30 12.43 -2.15
C GLU A 184 -3.70 13.82 -1.61
#